data_AF-A0A0F3GRT1-F1
#
_entry.id   AF-A0A0F3GRT1-F1
#
_cell.length_a   1.000
_cell.length_b   1.000
_cell.length_c   1.000
_cell.angle_alpha   90.00
_cell.angle_beta   90.00
_cell.angle_gamma   90.00
#
_symmetry.space_group_name_H-M   'P 1'
#
loop_
_entity.id
_entity.type
_entity.pdbx_description
1 polymer ?
#
loop_
_entity_poly.entity_id
_entity_poly.type
_entity_poly.pdbx_seq_one_letter_code
_entity_poly.pdbx_strand_id
1 'polypeptide(L)'
;MDRFKPIECGLEEDYNKTIADYSNNIERDPKDVRSYIARGNAWFERGDCNNAIDDYTKAIEIDQNFAEAYKCRGIAWSKTGYHGNALVDFSRAIEIIVKDGLL
;
A
#
# COMPACT_ATOMS: atom_id res chain seq x y z
N MET A 1 -21.14 -12.73 13.39
CA MET A 1 -20.26 -12.58 14.57
C MET A 1 -18.85 -12.75 14.05
N ASP A 2 -18.11 -11.64 14.05
CA ASP A 2 -16.88 -11.46 13.30
C ASP A 2 -15.81 -12.49 13.68
N ARG A 3 -15.13 -13.00 12.65
CA ARG A 3 -13.96 -13.87 12.79
C ARG A 3 -12.77 -13.02 13.22
N PHE A 4 -12.77 -12.55 14.47
CA PHE A 4 -11.55 -12.09 15.11
C PHE A 4 -10.73 -13.34 15.45
N LYS A 5 -9.99 -13.85 14.45
CA LYS A 5 -8.85 -14.70 14.75
C LYS A 5 -7.86 -13.80 15.52
N PRO A 6 -7.42 -14.17 16.72
CA PRO A 6 -6.34 -13.45 17.37
C PRO A 6 -5.17 -13.43 16.39
N ILE A 7 -4.67 -12.25 16.07
CA ILE A 7 -3.41 -12.10 15.35
C ILE A 7 -2.39 -12.81 16.23
N GLU A 8 -1.76 -13.87 15.72
CA GLU A 8 -0.72 -14.58 16.48
C GLU A 8 0.37 -13.57 16.85
N CYS A 9 0.78 -13.56 18.13
CA CYS A 9 1.75 -12.62 18.69
C CYS A 9 3.04 -12.49 17.85
N GLY A 10 3.41 -13.52 17.08
CA GLY A 10 4.56 -13.48 16.17
C GLY A 10 4.35 -12.63 14.90
N LEU A 11 3.14 -12.59 14.34
CA LEU A 11 2.86 -11.83 13.12
C LEU A 11 2.93 -10.32 13.36
N GLU A 12 2.46 -9.85 14.51
CA GLU A 12 2.50 -8.42 14.87
C GLU A 12 3.93 -7.92 15.02
N GLU A 13 4.82 -8.72 15.63
CA GLU A 13 6.24 -8.39 15.74
C GLU A 13 6.93 -8.34 14.38
N ASP A 14 6.61 -9.27 13.49
CA ASP A 14 7.16 -9.33 12.13
C ASP A 14 6.72 -8.12 11.28
N TYR A 15 5.46 -7.70 11.39
CA TYR A 15 4.99 -6.47 10.73
C TYR A 15 5.70 -5.23 11.29
N ASN A 16 5.87 -5.13 12.61
CA ASN A 16 6.53 -3.98 13.23
C ASN A 16 8.02 -3.88 12.83
N LYS A 17 8.73 -5.00 12.75
CA LYS A 17 10.12 -5.05 12.24
C LYS A 17 10.17 -4.60 10.78
N THR A 18 9.29 -5.15 9.95
CA THR A 18 9.19 -4.81 8.53
C THR A 18 8.94 -3.31 8.33
N ILE A 19 8.02 -2.74 9.10
CA ILE A 19 7.71 -1.31 9.08
C ILE A 19 8.93 -0.47 9.46
N ALA A 20 9.66 -0.87 10.50
CA ALA A 20 10.86 -0.16 10.95
C ALA A 20 11.97 -0.21 9.90
N ASP A 21 12.21 -1.37 9.30
CA ASP A 21 13.23 -1.56 8.27
C ASP A 21 12.97 -0.67 7.05
N TYR A 22 11.74 -0.64 6.53
CA TYR A 22 11.40 0.23 5.41
C TYR A 22 11.36 1.72 5.79
N SER A 23 11.08 2.05 7.06
CA SER A 23 11.21 3.43 7.53
C SER A 23 12.67 3.91 7.49
N ASN A 24 13.61 3.07 7.92
CA ASN A 24 15.04 3.35 7.80
C ASN A 24 15.49 3.49 6.34
N ASN A 25 14.94 2.69 5.42
CA ASN A 25 15.22 2.83 4.00
C ASN A 25 14.69 4.16 3.45
N ILE A 26 13.48 4.57 3.82
CA ILE A 26 12.87 5.85 3.43
C ILE A 26 13.68 7.03 3.99
N GLU A 27 14.22 6.94 5.20
CA GLU A 27 15.10 7.98 5.74
C GLU A 27 16.39 8.12 4.93
N ARG A 28 16.93 7.00 4.42
CA ARG A 28 18.14 6.99 3.59
C ARG A 28 17.89 7.45 2.16
N ASP A 29 16.78 7.01 1.57
CA ASP A 29 16.31 7.42 0.25
C ASP A 29 14.81 7.74 0.28
N PRO A 30 14.45 9.02 0.50
CA PRO A 30 13.06 9.45 0.56
C PRO A 30 12.31 9.34 -0.76
N LYS A 31 12.97 8.98 -1.86
CA LYS A 31 12.39 8.80 -3.20
C LYS A 31 12.28 7.33 -3.60
N ASP A 32 12.64 6.39 -2.74
CA ASP A 32 12.46 4.97 -3.04
C ASP A 32 10.99 4.56 -2.96
N VAL A 33 10.31 4.59 -4.12
CA VAL A 33 8.92 4.16 -4.31
C VAL A 33 8.67 2.77 -3.73
N ARG A 34 9.62 1.84 -3.88
CA ARG A 34 9.43 0.45 -3.44
C ARG A 34 9.41 0.32 -1.93
N SER A 35 10.19 1.13 -1.22
CA SER A 35 10.17 1.14 0.24
C SER A 35 8.83 1.65 0.78
N TYR A 36 8.21 2.66 0.16
CA TYR A 36 6.85 3.08 0.52
C TYR A 36 5.82 1.98 0.23
N ILE A 37 5.88 1.31 -0.92
CA ILE A 37 4.97 0.19 -1.24
C ILE A 37 5.10 -0.92 -0.20
N ALA A 38 6.32 -1.31 0.12
CA ALA A 38 6.57 -2.42 1.02
C ALA A 38 6.16 -2.10 2.46
N ARG A 39 6.39 -0.87 2.92
CA ARG A 39 5.90 -0.40 4.22
C ARG A 39 4.37 -0.31 4.26
N GLY A 40 3.76 0.22 3.20
CA GLY A 40 2.31 0.27 3.02
C GLY A 40 1.66 -1.11 3.08
N ASN A 41 2.26 -2.11 2.41
CA ASN A 41 1.81 -3.50 2.47
C ASN A 41 1.87 -4.04 3.90
N ALA A 42 2.95 -3.78 4.64
CA ALA A 42 3.09 -4.22 6.02
C ALA A 42 2.02 -3.59 6.94
N TRP A 43 1.72 -2.29 6.80
CA TRP A 43 0.60 -1.66 7.51
C TRP A 43 -0.75 -2.30 7.14
N PHE A 44 -0.99 -2.55 5.85
CA PHE A 44 -2.24 -3.14 5.35
C PHE A 44 -2.50 -4.56 5.89
N GLU A 45 -1.46 -5.40 5.90
CA GLU A 45 -1.53 -6.77 6.44
C GLU A 45 -1.74 -6.76 7.95
N ARG A 46 -1.15 -5.80 8.66
CA ARG A 46 -1.41 -5.54 10.08
C ARG A 46 -2.80 -4.94 10.36
N GLY A 47 -3.57 -4.63 9.31
CA GLY A 47 -4.93 -4.08 9.38
C GLY A 47 -5.02 -2.55 9.43
N ASP A 48 -3.89 -1.86 9.46
CA ASP A 48 -3.81 -0.40 9.52
C ASP A 48 -3.90 0.21 8.11
N CYS A 49 -5.13 0.29 7.60
CA CYS A 49 -5.38 0.71 6.23
C CYS A 49 -5.06 2.21 6.01
N ASN A 50 -5.14 3.05 7.05
CA ASN A 50 -4.88 4.48 6.91
C ASN A 50 -3.39 4.74 6.65
N ASN A 51 -2.51 4.16 7.47
CA ASN A 51 -1.07 4.28 7.25
C ASN A 51 -0.63 3.65 5.91
N ALA A 52 -1.28 2.55 5.49
CA ALA A 52 -1.06 1.99 4.16
C ALA A 52 -1.43 2.96 3.04
N ILE A 53 -2.59 3.62 3.13
CA ILE A 53 -3.05 4.61 2.15
C ILE A 53 -2.07 5.79 2.04
N ASP A 54 -1.54 6.26 3.17
CA ASP A 54 -0.57 7.35 3.20
C ASP A 54 0.74 6.97 2.48
N ASP A 55 1.27 5.77 2.76
CA ASP A 55 2.47 5.26 2.11
C ASP A 55 2.27 5.04 0.60
N TYR A 56 1.15 4.44 0.18
CA TYR A 56 0.84 4.31 -1.25
C TYR A 56 0.63 5.66 -1.93
N THR A 57 0.10 6.65 -1.21
CA THR A 57 -0.04 8.02 -1.72
C THR A 57 1.32 8.66 -1.94
N LYS A 58 2.28 8.48 -1.03
CA LYS A 58 3.67 8.93 -1.28
C LYS A 58 4.33 8.21 -2.44
N ALA A 59 4.12 6.91 -2.59
CA ALA A 59 4.60 6.18 -3.78
C ALA A 59 4.07 6.82 -5.08
N ILE A 60 2.78 7.19 -5.14
CA ILE A 60 2.14 7.85 -6.29
C ILE A 60 2.68 9.27 -6.51
N GLU A 61 2.92 10.04 -5.45
CA GLU A 61 3.49 11.38 -5.57
C GLU A 61 4.92 11.36 -6.14
N ILE A 62 5.70 10.33 -5.80
CA ILE A 62 7.07 10.14 -6.30
C ILE A 62 7.05 9.63 -7.75
N ASP A 63 6.24 8.61 -8.05
CA ASP A 63 6.08 8.06 -9.39
C ASP A 63 4.60 7.86 -9.75
N GLN A 64 4.09 8.81 -10.54
CA GLN A 64 2.69 8.84 -10.98
C GLN A 64 2.35 7.75 -12.00
N ASN A 65 3.34 7.06 -12.57
CA ASN A 65 3.14 5.93 -13.48
C ASN A 65 3.37 4.59 -12.78
N PHE A 66 3.54 4.55 -11.46
CA PHE A 66 3.68 3.29 -10.74
C PHE A 66 2.32 2.64 -10.50
N ALA A 67 1.84 1.87 -11.49
CA ALA A 67 0.50 1.25 -11.48
C ALA A 67 0.20 0.44 -10.20
N GLU A 68 1.22 -0.22 -9.64
CA GLU A 68 1.07 -1.00 -8.41
C GLU A 68 0.66 -0.14 -7.21
N ALA A 69 1.14 1.11 -7.10
CA ALA A 69 0.75 1.99 -6.01
C ALA A 69 -0.76 2.29 -6.02
N TYR A 70 -1.31 2.57 -7.21
CA TYR A 70 -2.75 2.77 -7.37
C TYR A 70 -3.53 1.51 -7.06
N LYS A 71 -3.08 0.35 -7.56
CA LYS A 71 -3.71 -0.95 -7.24
C LYS A 71 -3.77 -1.18 -5.72
N CYS A 72 -2.66 -1.02 -5.03
CA CYS A 72 -2.58 -1.27 -3.58
C CYS A 72 -3.43 -0.26 -2.79
N ARG A 73 -3.41 1.03 -3.16
CA ARG A 73 -4.26 2.04 -2.53
C ARG A 73 -5.75 1.81 -2.77
N GLY A 74 -6.13 1.38 -3.97
CA GLY A 74 -7.50 1.00 -4.29
C GLY A 74 -8.00 -0.18 -3.45
N ILE A 75 -7.16 -1.18 -3.20
CA ILE A 75 -7.47 -2.29 -2.29
C ILE A 75 -7.69 -1.77 -0.86
N ALA A 76 -6.83 -0.87 -0.38
CA ALA A 76 -6.94 -0.29 0.96
C ALA A 76 -8.21 0.57 1.12
N TRP A 77 -8.57 1.37 0.11
CA TRP A 77 -9.83 2.11 0.08
C TRP A 77 -11.05 1.19 0.09
N SER A 78 -11.00 0.09 -0.66
CA SER A 78 -12.10 -0.88 -0.69
C SER A 78 -12.30 -1.55 0.68
N LYS A 79 -11.20 -1.91 1.37
CA LYS A 79 -11.24 -2.50 2.72
C LYS A 79 -11.81 -1.54 3.77
N THR A 80 -11.66 -0.23 3.58
CA THR A 80 -12.20 0.81 4.47
C THR A 80 -13.60 1.30 4.05
N GLY A 81 -14.19 0.75 2.98
CA GLY A 81 -15.55 1.06 2.53
C GLY A 81 -15.66 2.24 1.54
N TYR A 82 -14.54 2.88 1.19
CA TYR A 82 -14.49 3.99 0.22
C TYR A 82 -14.41 3.47 -1.22
N HIS A 83 -15.44 2.76 -1.67
CA HIS A 83 -15.45 2.09 -2.97
C HIS A 83 -15.31 3.04 -4.17
N GLY A 84 -15.77 4.29 -4.05
CA GLY A 84 -15.58 5.31 -5.10
C GLY A 84 -14.09 5.62 -5.33
N ASN A 85 -13.34 5.84 -4.25
CA ASN A 85 -11.89 6.04 -4.31
C ASN A 85 -11.17 4.81 -4.88
N ALA A 86 -11.59 3.61 -4.45
CA ALA A 86 -11.04 2.36 -4.96
C ALA A 86 -11.21 2.22 -6.48
N LEU A 87 -12.41 2.50 -7.00
CA LEU A 87 -12.68 2.44 -8.44
C LEU A 87 -11.80 3.41 -9.23
N VAL A 88 -11.64 4.65 -8.75
CA VAL A 88 -10.77 5.65 -9.39
C VAL A 88 -9.33 5.15 -9.47
N ASP A 89 -8.79 4.63 -8.37
CA ASP A 89 -7.43 4.11 -8.32
C ASP A 89 -7.26 2.87 -9.23
N PHE A 90 -8.21 1.95 -9.26
CA PHE A 90 -8.15 0.80 -10.16
C PHE A 90 -8.22 1.19 -11.63
N SER A 91 -9.09 2.13 -12.00
CA SER A 91 -9.15 2.66 -13.36
C SER A 91 -7.81 3.29 -13.76
N ARG A 92 -7.18 4.04 -12.85
CA ARG A 92 -5.87 4.65 -13.12
C ARG A 92 -4.77 3.62 -13.30
N ALA A 93 -4.75 2.56 -12.47
CA ALA A 93 -3.79 1.47 -12.62
C ALA A 93 -3.91 0.79 -14.00
N ILE A 94 -5.14 0.52 -14.47
CA ILE A 94 -5.38 -0.06 -15.79
C ILE A 94 -4.92 0.87 -16.91
N GLU A 95 -5.24 2.16 -16.83
CA GLU A 95 -4.82 3.15 -17.83
C GLU A 95 -3.31 3.19 -18.01
N ILE A 96 -2.56 3.14 -16.91
CA ILE A 96 -1.09 3.11 -16.92
C ILE A 96 -0.57 1.83 -17.57
N ILE A 97 -1.07 0.66 -17.16
CA ILE A 97 -0.61 -0.64 -17.69
C ILE A 97 -0.86 -0.73 -19.20
N VAL A 98 -2.03 -0.27 -19.67
CA VAL A 98 -2.37 -0.23 -21.10
C VAL A 98 -1.44 0.73 -21.84
N LYS A 99 -1.14 1.91 -21.27
CA LYS A 99 -0.22 2.86 -21.87
C LYS A 99 1.20 2.30 -22.01
N ASP A 100 1.65 1.49 -21.05
CA ASP A 100 2.97 0.86 -21.07
C ASP A 100 3.04 -0.40 -21.97
N GLY A 101 1.91 -0.82 -22.56
CA GLY A 101 1.85 -1.99 -23.45
C GLY A 101 2.05 -3.32 -22.73
N LEU A 102 1.76 -3.36 -21.43
CA LEU A 102 1.91 -4.55 -20.57
C LEU A 102 0.64 -5.44 -20.53
N LEU A 103 -0.38 -5.09 -21.33
CA LEU A 103 -1.62 -5.82 -21.60
C LEU A 103 -1.85 -5.87 -23.11
#